data_AF-X1B5I2-F1
#
_entry.id   AF-X1B5I2-F1
#
_cell.length_a   1.000
_cell.length_b   1.000
_cell.length_c   1.000
_cell.angle_alpha   90.00
_cell.angle_beta   90.00
_cell.angle_gamma   90.00
#
_symmetry.space_group_name_H-M   'P 1'
#
loop_
_entity.id
_entity.type
_entity.pdbx_description
1 polymer ?
#
loop_
_entity_poly.entity_id
_entity_poly.type
_entity_poly.pdbx_seq_one_letter_code
_entity_poly.pdbx_strand_id
1 'polypeptide(L)'
;MSKFKSKIHDLLKRVGCHGGAVMYHPYRWKCWECGALRKMGQKTCSKCGGVSFMQYYAPHFHVMGVGFIEGKECKRVFEETGYLIKNINGTDRSIFRTAQYQLSHCARKEGGRAYTWFGTLSYLKFKAGKYEDLGEPCPVCGEFMIQVVYKGSLEDPFEGLDEYKRGYLDEPGPWVPVDKERWRRPY
;
A
#
# COMPACT_ATOMS: atom_id res chain seq x y z
N MET A 1 -8.36 12.62 -10.89
CA MET A 1 -8.11 12.69 -9.42
C MET A 1 -9.21 13.54 -8.80
N SER A 2 -9.79 13.20 -7.64
CA SER A 2 -10.86 14.04 -7.06
C SER A 2 -10.33 15.42 -6.65
N LYS A 3 -11.15 16.47 -6.74
CA LYS A 3 -10.79 17.86 -6.36
C LYS A 3 -10.18 17.93 -4.95
N PHE A 4 -10.71 17.13 -4.03
CA PHE A 4 -10.19 17.02 -2.66
C PHE A 4 -8.75 16.49 -2.60
N LYS A 5 -8.44 15.38 -3.29
CA LYS A 5 -7.09 14.81 -3.30
C LYS A 5 -6.07 15.78 -3.90
N SER A 6 -6.43 16.50 -4.96
CA SER A 6 -5.57 17.54 -5.55
C SER A 6 -5.24 18.62 -4.54
N LYS A 7 -6.26 19.19 -3.89
CA LYS A 7 -6.07 20.22 -2.86
C LYS A 7 -5.12 19.75 -1.76
N ILE A 8 -5.28 18.53 -1.25
CA ILE A 8 -4.39 18.00 -0.21
C ILE A 8 -2.94 17.88 -0.70
N HIS A 9 -2.71 17.38 -1.93
CA HIS A 9 -1.36 17.27 -2.48
C HIS A 9 -0.70 18.65 -2.67
N ASP A 10 -1.46 19.66 -3.10
CA ASP A 10 -0.96 21.03 -3.27
C ASP A 10 -0.57 21.65 -1.93
N LEU A 11 -1.41 21.48 -0.89
CA LEU A 11 -1.10 21.94 0.46
C LEU A 11 0.15 21.24 1.03
N LEU A 12 0.28 19.93 0.83
CA LEU A 12 1.44 19.16 1.28
C LEU A 12 2.72 19.65 0.61
N LYS A 13 2.68 19.93 -0.70
CA LYS A 13 3.83 20.47 -1.43
C LYS A 13 4.23 21.85 -0.92
N ARG A 14 3.25 22.72 -0.63
CA ARG A 14 3.48 24.07 -0.08
C ARG A 14 4.22 24.05 1.25
N VAL A 15 3.91 23.10 2.12
CA VAL A 15 4.56 22.99 3.44
C VAL A 15 5.87 22.18 3.42
N GLY A 16 6.41 21.88 2.24
CA GLY A 16 7.70 21.17 2.09
C GLY A 16 7.61 19.65 2.08
N CYS A 17 6.41 19.06 1.94
CA CYS A 17 6.24 17.61 1.71
C CYS A 17 6.15 17.32 0.21
N HIS A 18 7.25 16.83 -0.38
CA HIS A 18 7.37 16.70 -1.83
C HIS A 18 6.80 15.40 -2.42
N GLY A 19 6.47 14.42 -1.57
CA GLY A 19 5.83 13.17 -1.98
C GLY A 19 5.68 12.21 -0.80
N GLY A 20 4.85 11.19 -0.97
CA GLY A 20 4.56 10.24 0.11
C GLY A 20 3.33 9.38 -0.14
N ALA A 21 2.95 8.61 0.87
CA ALA A 21 1.66 7.95 0.96
C ALA A 21 0.72 8.77 1.85
N VAL A 22 -0.44 9.15 1.32
CA VAL A 22 -1.54 9.77 2.07
C VAL A 22 -2.58 8.70 2.41
N MET A 23 -2.98 8.64 3.68
CA MET A 23 -4.03 7.77 4.22
C MET A 23 -5.15 8.60 4.83
N TYR A 24 -6.40 8.38 4.41
CA TYR A 24 -7.56 9.17 4.82
C TYR A 24 -8.32 8.50 5.95
N HIS A 25 -8.67 9.29 6.97
CA HIS A 25 -9.34 8.85 8.19
C HIS A 25 -10.60 9.70 8.40
N PRO A 26 -11.81 9.15 8.17
CA PRO A 26 -13.06 9.92 8.25
C PRO A 26 -13.54 10.17 9.69
N TYR A 27 -13.13 9.32 10.63
CA TYR A 27 -13.62 9.36 12.02
C TYR A 27 -12.49 9.53 13.01
N ARG A 28 -12.81 10.12 14.16
CA ARG A 28 -11.98 10.12 15.36
C ARG A 28 -12.74 9.48 16.51
N TRP A 29 -12.00 9.08 17.53
CA TRP A 29 -12.56 8.53 18.75
C TRP A 29 -12.58 9.60 19.86
N LYS A 30 -13.70 9.70 20.56
CA LYS A 30 -13.83 10.50 21.79
C LYS A 30 -14.50 9.69 22.89
N CYS A 31 -14.23 10.05 24.13
CA CYS A 31 -14.94 9.51 25.28
C CYS A 31 -16.42 9.86 25.16
N TRP A 32 -17.28 8.86 25.37
CA TRP A 32 -18.73 9.02 25.34
C TRP A 32 -19.21 9.99 26.42
N GLU A 33 -18.65 9.89 27.63
CA GLU A 33 -19.10 10.66 28.79
C GLU A 33 -18.66 12.13 28.75
N CYS A 34 -17.37 12.40 28.56
CA CYS A 34 -16.82 13.75 28.71
C CYS A 34 -16.32 14.39 27.40
N GLY A 35 -16.42 13.68 26.27
CA GLY A 35 -16.02 14.17 24.96
C GLY A 35 -14.50 14.30 24.73
N ALA A 36 -13.65 13.91 25.68
CA ALA A 36 -12.20 13.97 25.53
C ALA A 36 -11.71 13.05 24.39
N LEU A 37 -10.73 13.50 23.61
CA LEU A 37 -10.17 12.69 22.53
C LEU A 37 -9.49 11.43 23.08
N ARG A 38 -9.80 10.29 22.48
CA ARG A 38 -9.16 9.01 22.81
C ARG A 38 -7.82 8.92 22.11
N LYS A 39 -6.76 8.64 22.87
CA LYS A 39 -5.46 8.24 22.31
C LYS A 39 -5.49 6.76 21.94
N MET A 40 -4.74 6.35 20.93
CA MET A 40 -4.72 4.93 20.53
C MET A 40 -4.26 4.03 21.68
N GLY A 41 -4.87 2.84 21.80
CA GLY A 41 -4.57 1.86 22.85
C GLY A 41 -5.16 2.19 24.22
N GLN A 42 -5.75 3.38 24.37
CA GLN A 42 -6.39 3.80 25.60
C GLN A 42 -7.66 2.97 25.87
N LYS A 43 -7.68 2.29 27.02
CA LYS A 43 -8.83 1.50 27.50
C LYS A 43 -9.78 2.31 28.41
N THR A 44 -9.26 3.34 29.08
CA THR A 44 -10.00 4.22 30.00
C THR A 44 -9.73 5.68 29.67
N CYS A 45 -10.75 6.54 29.78
CA CYS A 45 -10.63 7.96 29.52
C CYS A 45 -9.67 8.62 30.51
N SER A 46 -8.67 9.34 30.01
CA SER A 46 -7.65 10.01 30.83
C SER A 46 -8.17 11.27 31.53
N LYS A 47 -9.40 11.69 31.22
CA LYS A 47 -10.04 12.87 31.81
C LYS A 47 -11.06 12.48 32.88
N CYS A 48 -11.91 11.49 32.63
CA CYS A 48 -13.00 11.12 33.55
C CYS A 48 -12.98 9.66 34.04
N GLY A 49 -12.04 8.83 33.57
CA GLY A 49 -11.99 7.40 33.92
C GLY A 49 -12.97 6.50 33.14
N GLY A 50 -13.95 7.07 32.44
CA GLY A 50 -14.94 6.32 31.66
C GLY A 50 -14.34 5.36 30.64
N VAL A 51 -14.97 4.20 30.45
CA VAL A 51 -14.50 3.12 29.55
C VAL A 51 -15.15 3.15 28.17
N SER A 52 -16.20 3.96 28.02
CA SER A 52 -16.98 4.04 26.79
C SER A 52 -16.44 5.10 25.84
N PHE A 53 -16.25 4.71 24.58
CA PHE A 53 -15.77 5.59 23.52
C PHE A 53 -16.68 5.49 22.29
N MET A 54 -16.87 6.61 21.61
CA MET A 54 -17.62 6.69 20.36
C MET A 54 -16.77 7.23 19.22
N GLN A 55 -17.09 6.78 18.01
CA GLN A 55 -16.62 7.40 16.79
C GLN A 55 -17.46 8.62 16.45
N TYR A 56 -16.83 9.67 15.92
CA TYR A 56 -17.51 10.83 15.38
C TYR A 56 -16.83 11.30 14.11
N TYR A 57 -17.62 11.87 13.19
CA TYR A 57 -17.13 12.32 11.89
C TYR A 57 -16.18 13.50 12.08
N ALA A 58 -14.93 13.31 11.67
CA ALA A 58 -13.84 14.28 11.81
C ALA A 58 -12.74 13.95 10.80
N PRO A 59 -12.97 14.24 9.50
CA PRO A 59 -12.08 13.84 8.43
C PRO A 59 -10.69 14.47 8.60
N HIS A 60 -9.68 13.62 8.56
CA HIS A 60 -8.27 14.01 8.60
C HIS A 60 -7.45 13.03 7.76
N PHE A 61 -6.16 13.31 7.62
CA PHE A 61 -5.26 12.47 6.86
C PHE A 61 -3.91 12.34 7.56
N HIS A 62 -3.26 11.21 7.31
CA HIS A 62 -1.90 10.93 7.73
C HIS A 62 -1.02 10.82 6.51
N VAL A 63 0.21 11.31 6.63
CA VAL A 63 1.18 11.31 5.54
C VAL A 63 2.46 10.67 6.04
N MET A 64 2.90 9.64 5.32
CA MET A 64 4.27 9.15 5.39
C MET A 64 4.96 9.66 4.13
N GLY A 65 5.79 10.69 4.27
CA GLY A 65 6.33 11.41 3.13
C GLY A 65 7.77 11.84 3.30
N VAL A 66 8.32 12.33 2.20
CA VAL A 66 9.68 12.85 2.09
C VAL A 66 9.64 14.37 1.98
N GLY A 67 10.62 15.02 2.62
CA GLY A 67 10.77 16.47 2.64
C GLY A 67 10.97 17.01 4.05
N PHE A 68 11.08 18.34 4.15
CA PHE A 68 11.25 19.06 5.41
C PHE A 68 10.04 19.95 5.63
N ILE A 69 9.32 19.73 6.74
CA ILE A 69 8.09 20.46 7.00
C ILE A 69 8.41 21.88 7.49
N GLU A 70 8.00 22.87 6.72
CA GLU A 70 8.28 24.28 6.98
C GLU A 70 7.22 24.91 7.89
N GLY A 71 7.58 25.17 9.15
CA GLY A 71 6.63 25.67 10.15
C GLY A 71 5.97 27.00 9.80
N LYS A 72 6.69 27.92 9.12
CA LYS A 72 6.13 29.20 8.64
C LYS A 72 5.05 28.99 7.58
N GLU A 73 5.27 28.07 6.65
CA GLU A 73 4.29 27.73 5.62
C GLU A 73 3.10 26.97 6.21
N CYS A 74 3.32 26.09 7.20
CA CYS A 74 2.21 25.47 7.94
C CYS A 74 1.29 26.50 8.59
N LYS A 75 1.84 27.58 9.16
CA LYS A 75 1.06 28.67 9.75
C LYS A 75 0.22 29.39 8.68
N ARG A 76 0.84 29.79 7.56
CA ARG A 76 0.15 30.45 6.43
C ARG A 76 -0.97 29.58 5.87
N VAL A 77 -0.69 28.30 5.62
CA VAL A 77 -1.68 27.33 5.15
C VAL A 77 -2.85 27.21 6.12
N PHE A 78 -2.60 27.19 7.43
CA PHE A 78 -3.66 27.16 8.42
C PHE A 78 -4.53 28.42 8.40
N GLU A 79 -3.92 29.61 8.35
CA GLU A 79 -4.63 30.89 8.28
C GLU A 79 -5.49 31.01 7.02
N GLU A 80 -4.99 30.56 5.87
CA GLU A 80 -5.70 30.63 4.59
C GLU A 80 -6.79 29.57 4.42
N THR A 81 -6.58 28.37 4.96
CA THR A 81 -7.38 27.19 4.57
C THR A 81 -8.01 26.43 5.72
N GLY A 82 -7.63 26.74 6.97
CA GLY A 82 -8.02 26.00 8.17
C GLY A 82 -7.31 24.65 8.35
N TYR A 83 -6.47 24.23 7.40
CA TYR A 83 -5.72 22.97 7.51
C TYR A 83 -4.47 23.15 8.37
N LEU A 84 -4.44 22.47 9.51
CA LEU A 84 -3.24 22.36 10.33
C LEU A 84 -2.42 21.14 9.89
N ILE A 85 -1.27 21.38 9.26
CA ILE A 85 -0.31 20.33 8.94
C ILE A 85 0.78 20.34 10.02
N LYS A 86 0.89 19.22 10.75
CA LYS A 86 1.85 19.05 11.83
C LYS A 86 2.70 17.82 11.57
N ASN A 87 4.01 17.96 11.75
CA ASN A 87 4.89 16.80 11.85
C ASN A 87 4.69 16.14 13.22
N ILE A 88 4.11 14.94 13.24
CA ILE A 88 3.73 14.21 14.46
C ILE A 88 4.84 13.18 14.77
N ASN A 89 5.97 13.68 15.28
CA ASN A 89 7.15 12.97 15.82
C ASN A 89 8.24 12.46 14.85
N GLY A 90 9.49 12.84 15.18
CA GLY A 90 10.58 11.95 15.63
C GLY A 90 11.27 11.04 14.61
N THR A 91 12.58 11.24 14.41
CA THR A 91 13.50 10.45 13.59
C THR A 91 13.76 9.01 14.09
N ASP A 92 13.06 8.56 15.13
CA ASP A 92 13.33 7.34 15.90
C ASP A 92 12.26 6.24 15.73
N ARG A 93 11.25 6.44 14.87
CA ARG A 93 10.17 5.46 14.67
C ARG A 93 10.39 4.59 13.44
N SER A 94 10.15 3.30 13.61
CA SER A 94 10.05 2.35 12.50
C SER A 94 8.96 2.80 11.50
N ILE A 95 9.36 2.97 10.23
CA ILE A 95 8.45 3.24 9.12
C ILE A 95 7.37 2.15 9.05
N PHE A 96 7.77 0.89 9.22
CA PHE A 96 6.86 -0.26 9.20
C PHE A 96 5.80 -0.15 10.30
N ARG A 97 6.20 0.10 11.56
CA ARG A 97 5.24 0.24 12.67
C ARG A 97 4.31 1.43 12.46
N THR A 98 4.82 2.51 11.89
CA THR A 98 4.02 3.70 11.56
C THR A 98 3.00 3.38 10.47
N ALA A 99 3.41 2.72 9.39
CA ALA A 99 2.53 2.30 8.31
C ALA A 99 1.45 1.34 8.83
N GLN A 100 1.84 0.30 9.57
CA GLN A 100 0.92 -0.66 10.17
C GLN A 100 -0.10 0.04 11.08
N TYR A 101 0.37 0.98 11.90
CA TYR A 101 -0.48 1.79 12.76
C TYR A 101 -1.51 2.57 11.94
N GLN A 102 -1.10 3.34 10.93
CA GLN A 102 -2.03 4.15 10.14
C GLN A 102 -3.00 3.30 9.32
N LEU A 103 -2.58 2.14 8.84
CA LEU A 103 -3.41 1.26 8.03
C LEU A 103 -4.40 0.43 8.86
N SER A 104 -4.15 0.21 10.15
CA SER A 104 -5.03 -0.60 11.01
C SER A 104 -6.40 0.03 11.27
N HIS A 105 -6.55 1.33 11.02
CA HIS A 105 -7.77 2.08 11.33
C HIS A 105 -8.16 3.10 10.25
N CYS A 106 -7.51 3.05 9.09
CA CYS A 106 -7.90 3.86 7.94
C CYS A 106 -9.20 3.34 7.33
N ALA A 107 -10.00 4.25 6.77
CA ALA A 107 -11.16 3.82 5.99
C ALA A 107 -10.72 3.28 4.63
N ARG A 108 -11.32 2.17 4.21
CA ARG A 108 -11.13 1.60 2.88
C ARG A 108 -12.50 1.44 2.22
N LYS A 109 -12.66 2.02 1.03
CA LYS A 109 -13.79 1.69 0.16
C LYS A 109 -13.60 0.27 -0.37
N GLU A 110 -14.67 -0.51 -0.49
CA GLU A 110 -14.64 -1.78 -1.19
C GLU A 110 -14.03 -1.63 -2.61
N GLY A 111 -13.15 -2.56 -2.99
CA GLY A 111 -12.34 -2.48 -4.22
C GLY A 111 -11.32 -1.33 -4.28
N GLY A 112 -11.26 -0.45 -3.27
CA GLY A 112 -10.38 0.71 -3.22
C GLY A 112 -9.09 0.47 -2.42
N ARG A 113 -8.13 1.37 -2.62
CA ARG A 113 -6.89 1.44 -1.82
C ARG A 113 -7.10 2.31 -0.59
N ALA A 114 -6.53 1.87 0.54
CA ALA A 114 -6.48 2.61 1.81
C ALA A 114 -5.61 3.88 1.73
N TYR A 115 -4.66 3.92 0.81
CA TYR A 115 -3.70 5.01 0.65
C TYR A 115 -3.52 5.41 -0.82
N THR A 116 -2.92 6.57 -1.05
CA THR A 116 -2.55 7.04 -2.39
C THR A 116 -1.14 7.61 -2.37
N TRP A 117 -0.28 7.17 -3.28
CA TRP A 117 1.05 7.75 -3.48
C TRP A 117 0.96 9.06 -4.28
N PHE A 118 1.72 10.08 -3.88
CA PHE A 118 1.73 11.38 -4.52
C PHE A 118 3.13 11.98 -4.63
N GLY A 119 3.26 13.04 -5.43
CA GLY A 119 4.48 13.84 -5.53
C GLY A 119 5.64 13.07 -6.18
N THR A 120 6.82 13.14 -5.58
CA THR A 120 8.02 12.40 -6.02
C THR A 120 7.83 10.89 -5.99
N LEU A 121 6.98 10.38 -5.09
CA LEU A 121 6.68 8.96 -4.92
C LEU A 121 5.44 8.51 -5.71
N SER A 122 4.88 9.34 -6.59
CA SER A 122 3.66 9.01 -7.34
C SER A 122 3.84 7.77 -8.24
N TYR A 123 2.75 7.02 -8.42
CA TYR A 123 2.73 5.82 -9.29
C TYR A 123 3.25 6.08 -10.72
N LEU A 124 3.04 7.28 -11.28
CA LEU A 124 3.50 7.65 -12.62
C LEU A 124 5.02 7.79 -12.72
N LYS A 125 5.71 8.06 -11.60
CA LYS A 125 7.16 8.19 -11.54
C LYS A 125 7.85 6.88 -11.19
N PHE A 126 7.10 5.92 -10.66
CA PHE A 126 7.62 4.59 -10.38
C PHE A 126 7.80 3.84 -11.69
N LYS A 127 9.05 3.75 -12.16
CA LYS A 127 9.45 2.86 -13.24
C LYS A 127 9.89 1.55 -12.62
N ALA A 128 8.94 0.63 -12.43
CA ALA A 128 9.33 -0.74 -12.14
C ALA A 128 10.15 -1.25 -13.32
N GLY A 129 11.34 -1.79 -13.07
CA GLY A 129 11.97 -2.66 -14.07
C GLY A 129 11.00 -3.78 -14.42
N LYS A 130 11.09 -4.33 -15.64
CA LYS A 130 10.42 -5.60 -15.90
C LYS A 130 10.99 -6.58 -14.88
N TYR A 131 10.13 -7.17 -14.05
CA TYR A 131 10.55 -8.27 -13.22
C TYR A 131 10.90 -9.39 -14.20
N GLU A 132 12.18 -9.71 -14.30
CA GLU A 132 12.60 -10.92 -14.98
C GLU A 132 12.18 -12.06 -14.06
N ASP A 133 11.07 -12.70 -14.41
CA ASP A 133 10.73 -13.99 -13.84
C ASP A 133 11.76 -15.00 -14.35
N LEU A 134 12.86 -15.09 -13.60
CA LEU A 134 13.94 -16.04 -13.85
C LEU A 134 13.41 -17.48 -13.78
N GLY A 135 12.30 -17.73 -13.10
CA GLY A 135 11.75 -19.07 -12.85
C GLY A 135 12.15 -19.58 -11.46
N GLU A 136 11.68 -20.78 -11.12
CA GLU A 136 12.11 -21.49 -9.91
C GLU A 136 13.49 -22.13 -10.17
N PRO A 137 14.45 -22.10 -9.22
CA PRO A 137 15.72 -22.80 -9.37
C PRO A 137 15.51 -24.31 -9.30
N CYS A 138 16.21 -25.05 -10.16
CA CYS A 138 16.20 -26.51 -10.16
C CYS A 138 16.76 -27.03 -8.82
N PRO A 139 16.07 -27.94 -8.13
CA PRO A 139 16.52 -28.46 -6.84
C PRO A 139 17.78 -29.33 -6.93
N VAL A 140 18.19 -29.74 -8.14
CA VAL A 140 19.36 -30.59 -8.38
C VAL A 140 20.61 -29.77 -8.70
N CYS A 141 20.51 -28.85 -9.67
CA CYS A 141 21.67 -28.10 -10.16
C CYS A 141 21.65 -26.60 -9.82
N GLY A 142 20.53 -26.06 -9.32
CA GLY A 142 20.38 -24.64 -8.97
C GLY A 142 20.14 -23.70 -10.15
N GLU A 143 20.21 -24.19 -11.40
CA GLU A 143 19.89 -23.40 -12.59
C GLU A 143 18.40 -23.08 -12.67
N PHE A 144 18.06 -21.93 -13.25
CA PHE A 144 16.68 -21.49 -13.35
C PHE A 144 15.89 -22.31 -14.37
N MET A 145 14.73 -22.83 -13.96
CA MET A 145 13.87 -23.64 -14.81
C MET A 145 12.97 -22.76 -15.68
N ILE A 146 12.77 -23.19 -16.92
CA ILE A 146 11.82 -22.57 -17.85
C ILE A 146 10.53 -23.37 -17.90
N GLN A 147 9.41 -22.67 -18.08
CA GLN A 147 8.13 -23.32 -18.31
C GLN A 147 8.05 -23.79 -19.76
N VAL A 148 7.63 -25.04 -19.96
CA VAL A 148 7.43 -25.64 -21.28
C VAL A 148 5.99 -26.10 -21.46
N VAL A 149 5.55 -26.25 -22.71
CA VAL A 149 4.25 -26.79 -23.10
C VAL A 149 4.45 -27.91 -24.12
N TYR A 150 3.64 -28.97 -24.02
CA TYR A 150 3.64 -30.07 -24.98
C TYR A 150 3.10 -29.59 -26.33
N LYS A 151 3.81 -29.86 -27.42
CA LYS A 151 3.33 -29.63 -28.80
C LYS A 151 3.38 -30.89 -29.68
N GLY A 152 3.48 -32.06 -29.08
CA GLY A 152 3.47 -33.32 -29.83
C GLY A 152 2.12 -33.58 -30.52
N SER A 153 2.15 -34.39 -31.57
CA SER A 153 0.98 -34.81 -32.35
C SER A 153 0.28 -36.05 -31.79
N LEU A 154 0.68 -36.53 -30.61
CA LEU A 154 0.12 -37.69 -29.93
C LEU A 154 -0.83 -37.25 -28.81
N GLU A 155 -1.61 -38.20 -28.29
CA GLU A 155 -2.46 -38.04 -27.09
C GLU A 155 -1.70 -37.32 -25.98
N ASP A 156 -2.40 -36.45 -25.23
CA ASP A 156 -1.79 -35.65 -24.17
C ASP A 156 -1.08 -36.61 -23.20
N PRO A 157 0.24 -36.48 -22.98
CA PRO A 157 0.97 -37.39 -22.09
C PRO A 157 0.47 -37.35 -20.64
N PHE A 158 -0.44 -36.43 -20.31
CA PHE A 158 -1.11 -36.31 -19.02
C PHE A 158 -2.62 -36.64 -19.06
N GLU A 159 -3.15 -37.16 -20.16
CA GLU A 159 -4.55 -37.58 -20.26
C GLU A 159 -4.87 -38.67 -19.21
N GLY A 160 -5.85 -38.40 -18.34
CA GLY A 160 -6.24 -39.30 -17.24
C GLY A 160 -5.52 -39.09 -15.91
N LEU A 161 -4.66 -38.07 -15.78
CA LEU A 161 -4.11 -37.66 -14.48
C LEU A 161 -4.97 -36.54 -13.87
N ASP A 162 -5.65 -36.85 -12.76
CA ASP A 162 -6.56 -35.92 -12.05
C ASP A 162 -5.87 -34.68 -11.46
N GLU A 163 -4.53 -34.66 -11.42
CA GLU A 163 -3.75 -33.54 -10.92
C GLU A 163 -2.66 -33.18 -11.92
N TYR A 164 -2.74 -31.97 -12.49
CA TYR A 164 -1.60 -31.27 -13.10
C TYR A 164 -0.51 -31.07 -12.04
N LYS A 165 0.25 -32.13 -11.75
CA LYS A 165 1.44 -32.04 -10.92
C LYS A 165 2.51 -31.33 -11.74
N ARG A 166 3.03 -30.23 -11.20
CA ARG A 166 4.25 -29.60 -11.70
C ARG A 166 5.36 -30.66 -11.70
N GLY A 167 5.63 -31.24 -12.85
CA GLY A 167 6.70 -32.21 -13.06
C GLY A 167 7.94 -31.51 -13.61
N TYR A 168 9.11 -32.07 -13.32
CA TYR A 168 10.36 -31.70 -13.98
C TYR A 168 10.59 -32.63 -15.17
N LEU A 169 11.15 -32.09 -16.24
CA LEU A 169 11.47 -32.84 -17.46
C LEU A 169 12.98 -32.75 -17.68
N ASP A 170 13.63 -33.89 -17.80
CA ASP A 170 15.07 -33.96 -18.04
C ASP A 170 15.40 -33.88 -19.54
N GLU A 171 14.47 -34.24 -20.43
CA GLU A 171 14.66 -34.22 -21.89
C GLU A 171 13.64 -33.32 -22.62
N PRO A 172 14.09 -32.53 -23.63
CA PRO A 172 13.23 -31.57 -24.31
C PRO A 172 12.10 -32.22 -25.13
N GLY A 173 12.29 -33.41 -25.69
CA GLY A 173 11.25 -34.14 -26.44
C GLY A 173 10.38 -33.25 -27.37
N PRO A 174 9.05 -33.44 -27.40
CA PRO A 174 8.11 -32.56 -28.11
C PRO A 174 7.67 -31.35 -27.27
N TRP A 175 8.39 -31.02 -26.20
CA TRP A 175 8.11 -29.88 -25.32
C TRP A 175 8.82 -28.64 -25.86
N VAL A 176 8.08 -27.53 -25.90
CA VAL A 176 8.66 -26.24 -26.32
C VAL A 176 8.51 -25.22 -25.21
N PRO A 177 9.47 -24.29 -25.05
CA PRO A 177 9.34 -23.18 -24.11
C PRO A 177 8.02 -22.43 -24.33
N VAL A 178 7.35 -22.08 -23.23
CA VAL A 178 6.20 -21.19 -23.28
C VAL A 178 6.67 -19.81 -23.71
N ASP A 179 6.08 -19.29 -24.78
CA ASP A 179 6.21 -17.89 -25.14
C ASP A 179 5.53 -17.04 -24.06
N LYS A 180 6.34 -16.49 -23.16
CA LYS A 180 5.90 -15.66 -22.03
C LYS A 180 5.29 -14.31 -22.48
N GLU A 181 5.45 -13.88 -23.74
CA GLU A 181 4.81 -12.66 -24.25
C GLU A 181 3.33 -12.90 -24.62
N ARG A 182 3.01 -14.10 -25.11
CA ARG A 182 1.67 -14.46 -25.59
C ARG A 182 0.68 -14.85 -24.49
N TRP A 183 1.18 -15.26 -23.33
CA TRP A 183 0.38 -15.77 -22.19
C TRP A 183 0.19 -14.79 -21.03
N ARG A 184 0.51 -13.50 -21.22
CA ARG A 184 0.15 -12.47 -20.25
C ARG A 184 -1.38 -12.37 -20.20
N ARG A 185 -2.01 -13.01 -19.22
CA ARG A 185 -3.42 -12.72 -18.88
C ARG A 185 -3.50 -11.20 -18.66
N PRO A 186 -4.38 -10.47 -19.36
CA PRO A 186 -4.66 -9.10 -18.98
C PRO A 186 -5.24 -9.15 -17.57
N TYR A 187 -4.57 -8.49 -16.64
CA TYR A 187 -5.04 -8.29 -15.28
C TYR A 187 -6.39 -7.57 -15.26
#